data_AF-A0A537RUE2-F1
#
_entry.id   AF-A0A537RUE2-F1
#
_cell.length_a   1.000
_cell.length_b   1.000
_cell.length_c   1.000
_cell.angle_alpha   90.00
_cell.angle_beta   90.00
_cell.angle_gamma   90.00
#
_symmetry.space_group_name_H-M   'P 1'
#
loop_
_entity.id
_entity.type
_entity.pdbx_description
1 polymer ?
#
loop_
_entity_poly.entity_id
_entity_poly.type
_entity_poly.pdbx_seq_one_letter_code
_entity_poly.pdbx_strand_id
1 'polypeptide(L)' 'SRGRPAFRVAVPEYYAASCLSCHGGPKGQIDVTGYPKEGANEGDLGGVMSITLYR' A
#
# COMPACT_ATOMS: atom_id res chain seq x y z
N SER A 1 7.61 -27.48 -14.70
CA SER A 1 8.30 -26.46 -13.89
C SER A 1 8.37 -26.93 -12.45
N ARG A 2 9.54 -27.28 -11.91
CA ARG A 2 9.66 -27.65 -10.50
C ARG A 2 9.70 -26.37 -9.68
N GLY A 3 8.62 -26.07 -8.94
CA GLY A 3 8.59 -24.91 -8.05
C GLY A 3 9.76 -24.93 -7.07
N ARG A 4 10.32 -23.76 -6.76
CA ARG A 4 11.41 -23.61 -5.78
C ARG A 4 10.79 -23.40 -4.38
N PRO A 5 11.16 -24.20 -3.37
CA PRO A 5 10.70 -23.98 -2.00
C PRO A 5 11.01 -22.56 -1.54
N ALA A 6 10.03 -21.92 -0.90
CA ALA A 6 10.15 -20.57 -0.38
C ALA A 6 9.19 -20.36 0.80
N PHE A 7 9.56 -19.45 1.70
CA PHE A 7 8.62 -18.86 2.64
C PHE A 7 8.04 -17.60 2.01
N ARG A 8 6.73 -17.41 2.09
CA ARG A 8 6.08 -16.16 1.67
C ARG A 8 5.42 -15.52 2.88
N VAL A 9 5.75 -14.26 3.12
CA VAL A 9 5.20 -13.44 4.20
C VAL A 9 4.39 -12.31 3.56
N ALA A 10 3.18 -12.12 4.06
CA ALA A 10 2.34 -10.98 3.70
C ALA A 10 2.35 -9.98 4.86
N VAL A 11 2.82 -8.76 4.59
CA VAL A 11 2.89 -7.69 5.58
C VAL A 11 1.89 -6.60 5.18
N PRO A 12 0.82 -6.36 5.96
CA PRO A 12 -0.14 -5.31 5.64
C PRO A 12 0.49 -3.93 5.80
N GLU A 13 0.10 -3.00 4.95
CA GLU A 13 0.51 -1.60 5.05
C GLU A 13 -0.72 -0.72 5.25
N TYR A 14 -0.72 0.00 6.36
CA TYR A 14 -1.79 0.90 6.76
C TYR A 14 -1.35 2.34 6.53
N TYR A 15 -2.27 3.19 6.08
CA TYR A 15 -1.97 4.60 5.87
C TYR A 15 -1.68 5.29 7.21
N ALA A 16 -0.49 5.86 7.35
CA ALA A 16 -0.15 6.78 8.43
C ALA A 16 -0.57 8.21 8.06
N ALA A 17 -0.58 9.13 9.04
CA ALA A 17 -0.87 10.54 8.80
C ALA A 17 -0.05 11.15 7.63
N SER A 18 1.23 10.79 7.50
CA SER A 18 2.09 11.28 6.42
C SER A 18 1.68 10.80 5.02
N CYS A 19 0.92 9.71 4.91
CA CYS A 19 0.44 9.19 3.63
C CYS A 19 -0.72 10.01 3.07
N LEU A 20 -1.48 10.69 3.95
CA LEU A 20 -2.74 11.34 3.59
C LEU A 20 -2.56 12.63 2.77
N SER A 21 -1.34 13.17 2.69
CA SER A 21 -1.05 14.27 1.77
C SER A 21 -1.34 13.91 0.31
N CYS A 22 -1.14 12.63 -0.04
CA CYS A 22 -1.35 12.09 -1.39
C CYS A 22 -2.53 11.13 -1.48
N HIS A 23 -2.78 10.29 -0.46
CA HIS A 23 -3.83 9.28 -0.52
C HIS A 23 -5.13 9.65 0.19
N GLY A 24 -5.13 10.78 0.91
CA GLY A 24 -6.25 11.19 1.77
C GLY A 24 -7.48 11.74 1.04
N GLY A 25 -8.40 12.32 1.79
CA GLY A 25 -9.58 12.99 1.23
C GLY A 25 -9.30 14.37 0.61
N PRO A 26 -10.24 14.90 -0.19
CA PRO A 26 -11.37 14.17 -0.78
C PRO A 26 -10.94 13.29 -1.94
N LYS A 27 -11.59 12.12 -2.09
CA LYS A 27 -11.37 11.22 -3.22
C LYS A 27 -11.52 11.96 -4.55
N GLY A 28 -10.56 11.77 -5.44
CA GLY A 28 -10.53 12.40 -6.76
C GLY A 28 -9.93 13.80 -6.80
N GLN A 29 -9.62 14.43 -5.67
CA GLN A 29 -8.81 15.65 -5.66
C GLN A 29 -7.43 15.34 -6.24
N ILE A 30 -6.84 16.25 -7.03
CA ILE A 30 -5.46 16.07 -7.52
C ILE A 30 -4.47 16.33 -6.39
N ASP A 31 -3.56 15.39 -6.17
CA ASP A 31 -2.49 15.49 -5.18
C ASP A 31 -1.28 16.30 -5.67
N VAL A 32 -0.26 16.39 -4.82
CA VAL A 32 1.01 17.08 -5.11
C VAL A 32 1.78 16.44 -6.27
N THR A 33 1.54 15.17 -6.58
CA THR A 33 2.19 14.44 -7.67
C THR A 33 1.43 14.54 -9.01
N GLY A 34 0.22 15.10 -8.99
CA GLY A 34 -0.62 15.27 -10.17
C GLY A 34 -1.65 14.16 -10.39
N TYR A 35 -1.84 13.25 -9.42
CA TYR A 35 -2.77 12.12 -9.53
C TYR A 35 -3.99 12.28 -8.60
N PRO A 36 -5.15 11.68 -8.93
CA PRO A 36 -6.33 11.76 -8.08
C PRO A 36 -6.15 10.94 -6.79
N LYS A 37 -6.42 11.55 -5.64
CA LYS A 37 -6.39 10.87 -4.33
C LYS A 37 -7.43 9.76 -4.23
N GLU A 38 -7.11 8.73 -3.48
CA GLU A 38 -7.98 7.58 -3.20
C GLU A 38 -9.08 7.91 -2.18
N GLY A 39 -8.86 8.91 -1.32
CA GLY A 39 -9.81 9.29 -0.28
C GLY A 39 -9.69 8.47 1.01
N ALA A 40 -8.51 7.96 1.30
CA ALA A 40 -8.25 7.13 2.48
C ALA A 40 -8.22 7.93 3.79
N ASN A 41 -8.40 7.23 4.91
CA ASN A 41 -8.23 7.73 6.26
C ASN A 41 -7.00 7.09 6.92
N GLU A 42 -6.52 7.72 8.00
CA GLU A 42 -5.45 7.13 8.80
C GLU A 42 -5.90 5.79 9.40
N GLY A 43 -5.06 4.77 9.28
CA GLY A 43 -5.36 3.41 9.71
C GLY A 43 -6.10 2.54 8.69
N ASP A 44 -6.56 3.11 7.57
CA ASP A 44 -7.11 2.30 6.48
C ASP A 44 -6.02 1.41 5.87
N LEU A 45 -6.39 0.19 5.46
CA LEU A 45 -5.48 -0.73 4.77
C LEU A 45 -5.20 -0.20 3.35
N GLY A 46 -3.98 0.27 3.11
CA GLY A 46 -3.55 0.83 1.83
C GLY A 46 -2.93 -0.21 0.90
N GLY A 47 -2.37 -1.28 1.44
CA GLY A 47 -1.74 -2.31 0.62
C GLY A 47 -1.23 -3.51 1.41
N VAL A 48 -0.49 -4.38 0.72
CA VAL A 48 0.19 -5.52 1.33
C VAL A 48 1.50 -5.78 0.59
N MET A 49 2.59 -5.89 1.34
CA MET A 49 3.88 -6.33 0.81
C MET A 49 3.94 -7.85 0.83
N SER A 50 4.22 -8.45 -0.33
CA SER A 50 4.40 -9.90 -0.48
C SER A 50 5.88 -10.21 -0.61
N ILE A 51 6.49 -10.70 0.47
CA ILE A 51 7.92 -10.98 0.54
C ILE A 51 8.12 -12.48 0.36
N THR A 52 8.90 -12.89 -0.63
CA THR A 52 9.23 -14.30 -0.89
C THR A 52 10.69 -14.56 -0.54
N LEU A 53 10.93 -15.36 0.48
CA LEU A 53 12.24 -15.77 0.98
C LEU A 53 12.58 -17.15 0.43
N TYR A 54 13.63 -17.21 -0.38
CA TYR A 54 14.18 -18.46 -0.85
C TYR A 54 15.27 -18.95 0.10
N ARG A 55 15.46 -20.27 0.17
CA ARG A 55 16.58 -20.87 0.88
C ARG A 55 17.90 -20.63 0.13
#